data_AF-A0A0N1INL1-F1
#
_entry.id   AF-A0A0N1INL1-F1
#
_cell.length_a   1.000
_cell.length_b   1.000
_cell.length_c   1.000
_cell.angle_alpha   90.00
_cell.angle_beta   90.00
_cell.angle_gamma   90.00
#
_symmetry.space_group_name_H-M   'P 1'
#
loop_
_entity.id
_entity.type
_entity.pdbx_description
1 polymer ?
#
loop_
_entity_poly.entity_id
_entity_poly.type
_entity_poly.pdbx_seq_one_letter_code
_entity_poly.pdbx_strand_id
1 'polypeptide(L)'
;MTSIIKLHCLSGAGDESPPCYVLQVDEFKFLLDCGWDEKFDMDFIKELKRHINSIDAVLLSHSDPLHLGALPYAVGQLGLNCPIYATLPVYKMGQMFMYDLYQSHRNVSDFDLFTLDDVDAAFDRITQLKYNQSVDMKGKGHGLRITPIPAGHSLGGTVWRIVAPGEEDIVYAPDFNHKKERHLNGCEIEKIMRPSLLLLGAANADYVQQRRRLRDEKLMKWMSDKLTRAFEGARSNPFALRHLQLCHSVVEVTRTPGPKVVLASFPDLEAGFARDLFLLWAPNNLNSIVLTARTSPGTLARDLIDKGGDRTIELMVKKRVRLEGAELEDFLQQQRMKINNTDKEDIGGISSDSESEGELEMCVVTGRHDIPVRHDTRPTGCFKTNKRHHAMYPFHEERTRADDYGEIIRVGRNCVSKL
;
A
#
# COMPACT_ATOMS: atom_id res chain seq x y z
N MET A 1 -1.66 33.91 12.48
CA MET A 1 -0.43 33.57 11.74
C MET A 1 -0.84 32.51 10.73
N THR A 2 -0.51 32.68 9.45
CA THR A 2 -0.73 31.66 8.42
C THR A 2 0.32 30.58 8.60
N SER A 3 -0.09 29.32 8.65
CA SER A 3 0.82 28.17 8.72
C SER A 3 1.51 27.96 7.37
N ILE A 4 2.71 27.41 7.41
CA ILE A 4 3.46 27.06 6.19
C ILE A 4 3.15 25.61 5.86
N ILE A 5 2.36 25.40 4.80
CA ILE A 5 2.06 24.07 4.27
C ILE A 5 2.98 23.76 3.09
N LYS A 6 3.68 22.62 3.13
CA LYS A 6 4.48 22.11 2.01
C LYS A 6 4.19 20.63 1.80
N LEU A 7 3.92 20.25 0.55
CA LEU A 7 3.79 18.87 0.13
C LEU A 7 5.04 18.46 -0.63
N HIS A 8 5.65 17.35 -0.23
CA HIS A 8 6.73 16.71 -0.97
C HIS A 8 6.27 15.33 -1.42
N CYS A 9 6.15 15.13 -2.73
CA CYS A 9 5.72 13.86 -3.30
C CYS A 9 6.93 12.93 -3.46
N LEU A 10 6.96 11.83 -2.72
CA LEU A 10 8.00 10.81 -2.84
C LEU A 10 7.64 9.81 -3.95
N SER A 11 6.37 9.42 -4.02
CA SER A 11 5.79 8.52 -5.04
C SER A 11 4.29 8.81 -5.21
N GLY A 12 3.69 8.27 -6.26
CA GLY A 12 2.27 8.43 -6.61
C GLY A 12 1.92 9.80 -7.19
N ALA A 13 2.85 10.46 -7.89
CA ALA A 13 2.63 11.76 -8.49
C ALA A 13 3.13 11.80 -9.95
N GLY A 14 2.20 12.02 -10.89
CA GLY A 14 2.50 12.06 -12.33
C GLY A 14 2.60 10.67 -12.99
N ASP A 15 2.46 9.60 -12.21
CA ASP A 15 2.44 8.21 -12.64
C ASP A 15 1.38 7.40 -11.88
N GLU A 16 1.27 6.10 -12.18
CA GLU A 16 0.38 5.14 -11.48
C GLU A 16 1.10 4.45 -10.31
N SER A 17 2.16 5.06 -9.74
CA SER A 17 2.87 4.48 -8.59
C SER A 17 2.08 4.65 -7.28
N PRO A 18 2.33 3.83 -6.27
CA PRO A 18 1.62 3.90 -5.00
C PRO A 18 1.79 5.25 -4.27
N PRO A 19 0.77 5.77 -3.56
CA PRO A 19 0.88 7.02 -2.83
C PRO A 19 1.91 6.96 -1.70
N CYS A 20 2.81 7.94 -1.69
CA CYS A 20 3.63 8.26 -0.53
C CYS A 20 4.03 9.74 -0.55
N TYR A 21 3.51 10.51 0.40
CA TYR A 21 3.71 11.96 0.44
C TYR A 21 4.16 12.42 1.82
N VAL A 22 5.05 13.41 1.87
CA VAL A 22 5.41 14.10 3.10
C VAL A 22 4.71 15.45 3.13
N LEU A 23 3.72 15.59 4.00
CA LEU A 23 3.00 16.83 4.26
C LEU A 23 3.60 17.51 5.47
N GLN A 24 4.29 18.63 5.25
CA GLN A 24 4.81 19.49 6.29
C GLN A 24 3.78 20.60 6.59
N VAL A 25 3.36 20.69 7.85
CA VAL A 25 2.56 21.79 8.39
C VAL A 25 3.39 22.47 9.47
N ASP A 26 3.88 23.67 9.18
CA ASP A 26 4.87 24.39 9.98
C ASP A 26 6.14 23.56 10.20
N GLU A 27 6.39 23.11 11.43
CA GLU A 27 7.55 22.27 11.79
C GLU A 27 7.20 20.77 11.86
N PHE A 28 5.91 20.42 11.78
CA PHE A 28 5.44 19.05 11.94
C PHE A 28 5.31 18.38 10.57
N LYS A 29 5.84 17.16 10.43
CA LYS A 29 5.77 16.39 9.18
C LYS A 29 4.92 15.13 9.33
N PHE A 30 3.85 15.08 8.56
CA PHE A 30 3.07 13.86 8.33
C PHE A 30 3.63 13.09 7.13
N LEU A 31 3.78 11.78 7.29
CA LEU A 31 3.85 10.85 6.15
C LEU A 31 2.43 10.40 5.83
N LEU A 32 1.95 10.76 4.65
CA LEU A 32 0.65 10.36 4.10
C LEU A 32 0.86 9.12 3.24
N ASP A 33 0.43 7.97 3.77
CA ASP A 33 0.64 6.64 3.19
C ASP A 33 2.10 6.28 2.89
N CYS A 34 2.33 4.98 2.77
CA CYS A 34 3.62 4.41 2.41
C CYS A 34 3.37 3.15 1.58
N GLY A 35 2.75 3.37 0.42
CA GLY A 35 2.49 2.33 -0.55
C GLY A 35 3.75 1.67 -1.08
N TRP A 36 3.62 0.40 -1.47
CA TRP A 36 4.64 -0.28 -2.28
C TRP A 36 3.96 -1.11 -3.36
N ASP A 37 4.51 -1.10 -4.56
CA ASP A 37 3.99 -1.83 -5.70
C ASP A 37 4.57 -3.25 -5.74
N GLU A 38 4.04 -4.06 -6.65
CA GLU A 38 4.43 -5.45 -6.85
C GLU A 38 5.90 -5.60 -7.29
N LYS A 39 6.50 -4.51 -7.79
CA LYS A 39 7.90 -4.48 -8.26
C LYS A 39 8.88 -4.29 -7.12
N PHE A 40 8.43 -3.81 -5.97
CA PHE A 40 9.26 -3.49 -4.81
C PHE A 40 10.43 -2.56 -5.16
N ASP A 41 10.15 -1.44 -5.86
CA ASP A 41 11.20 -0.52 -6.27
C ASP A 41 11.94 0.09 -5.06
N MET A 42 13.27 -0.08 -5.05
CA MET A 42 14.16 0.38 -4.01
C MET A 42 14.60 1.84 -4.19
N ASP A 43 14.44 2.43 -5.37
CA ASP A 43 14.80 3.82 -5.59
C ASP A 43 13.87 4.76 -4.82
N PHE A 44 12.57 4.43 -4.78
CA PHE A 44 11.60 5.05 -3.88
C PHE A 44 12.03 4.94 -2.40
N ILE A 45 12.44 3.75 -1.97
CA ILE A 45 12.88 3.49 -0.59
C ILE A 45 14.10 4.32 -0.21
N LYS A 46 15.06 4.52 -1.13
CA LYS A 46 16.23 5.37 -0.91
C LYS A 46 15.82 6.83 -0.68
N GLU A 47 14.81 7.32 -1.39
CA GLU A 47 14.28 8.68 -1.19
C GLU A 47 13.56 8.79 0.16
N LEU A 48 12.69 7.82 0.49
CA LEU A 48 12.00 7.75 1.78
C LEU A 48 12.99 7.75 2.96
N LYS A 49 14.10 7.01 2.85
CA LYS A 49 15.16 6.96 3.87
C LYS A 49 15.74 8.33 4.20
N ARG A 50 15.79 9.28 3.26
CA ARG A 50 16.29 10.64 3.52
C ARG A 50 15.35 11.45 4.44
N HIS A 51 14.07 11.13 4.42
CA HIS A 51 13.04 11.84 5.17
C HIS A 51 12.67 11.15 6.49
N ILE A 52 13.00 9.86 6.66
CA ILE A 52 12.51 8.98 7.73
C ILE A 52 12.67 9.57 9.14
N ASN A 53 13.84 10.15 9.44
CA ASN A 53 14.16 10.71 10.76
C ASN A 53 13.45 12.03 11.06
N SER A 54 12.84 12.65 10.05
CA SER A 54 12.15 13.94 10.18
C SER A 54 10.63 13.81 10.26
N ILE A 55 10.09 12.60 10.12
CA ILE A 55 8.65 12.32 10.13
C ILE A 55 8.19 12.21 11.58
N ASP A 56 7.17 13.00 11.95
CA ASP A 56 6.66 13.04 13.32
C ASP A 56 5.39 12.17 13.50
N ALA A 57 4.66 11.88 12.43
CA ALA A 57 3.52 10.95 12.43
C ALA A 57 3.25 10.35 11.04
N VAL A 58 2.66 9.16 10.99
CA VAL A 58 2.17 8.54 9.76
C VAL A 58 0.65 8.43 9.77
N LEU A 59 0.00 8.74 8.65
CA LEU A 59 -1.43 8.56 8.43
C LEU A 59 -1.64 7.51 7.34
N LEU A 60 -2.31 6.40 7.68
CA LEU A 60 -2.65 5.34 6.73
C LEU A 60 -4.11 5.48 6.29
N SER A 61 -4.37 5.43 4.98
CA SER A 61 -5.71 5.61 4.41
C SER A 61 -6.45 4.30 4.18
N HIS A 62 -5.79 3.30 3.59
CA HIS A 62 -6.39 2.01 3.21
C HIS A 62 -5.52 0.83 3.68
N SER A 63 -6.08 -0.39 3.61
CA SER A 63 -5.44 -1.60 4.16
C SER A 63 -4.57 -2.35 3.16
N ASP A 64 -4.68 -2.04 1.88
CA ASP A 64 -4.00 -2.76 0.81
C ASP A 64 -2.51 -2.38 0.72
N PRO A 65 -1.69 -3.26 0.11
CA PRO A 65 -0.25 -3.00 -0.05
C PRO A 65 0.08 -1.70 -0.80
N LEU A 66 -0.80 -1.21 -1.67
CA LEU A 66 -0.57 0.05 -2.38
C LEU A 66 -0.65 1.28 -1.46
N HIS A 67 -1.13 1.16 -0.22
CA HIS A 67 -1.19 2.27 0.72
C HIS A 67 -0.27 2.07 1.94
N LEU A 68 0.03 0.83 2.32
CA LEU A 68 0.84 0.52 3.51
C LEU A 68 1.96 -0.53 3.29
N GLY A 69 2.20 -0.94 2.05
CA GLY A 69 3.11 -2.04 1.71
C GLY A 69 4.57 -1.81 2.11
N ALA A 70 5.03 -0.55 2.13
CA ALA A 70 6.39 -0.20 2.54
C ALA A 70 6.52 -0.03 4.06
N LEU A 71 5.42 -0.09 4.82
CA LEU A 71 5.42 0.18 6.25
C LEU A 71 6.30 -0.78 7.07
N PRO A 72 6.25 -2.13 6.87
CA PRO A 72 7.11 -3.05 7.61
C PRO A 72 8.60 -2.76 7.34
N TYR A 73 8.94 -2.50 6.08
CA TYR A 73 10.30 -2.14 5.68
C TYR A 73 10.74 -0.81 6.32
N ALA A 74 9.86 0.19 6.33
CA ALA A 74 10.15 1.49 6.91
C ALA A 74 10.38 1.43 8.43
N VAL A 75 9.63 0.60 9.15
CA VAL A 75 9.78 0.44 10.60
C VAL A 75 10.98 -0.44 10.95
N GLY A 76 11.10 -1.62 10.35
CA GLY A 76 12.13 -2.60 10.66
C GLY A 76 13.52 -2.20 10.15
N GLN A 77 13.61 -1.78 8.89
CA GLN A 77 14.90 -1.57 8.20
C GLN A 77 15.31 -0.09 8.16
N LEU A 78 14.36 0.84 7.99
CA LEU A 78 14.68 2.28 7.92
C LEU A 78 14.68 2.98 9.29
N GLY A 79 14.17 2.34 10.33
CA GLY A 79 14.14 2.87 11.69
C GLY A 79 13.07 3.94 11.94
N LEU A 80 11.96 3.91 11.20
CA LEU A 80 10.84 4.83 11.42
C LEU A 80 10.27 4.70 12.85
N ASN A 81 10.48 5.73 13.67
CA ASN A 81 10.10 5.72 15.09
C ASN A 81 9.13 6.84 15.45
N CYS A 82 7.92 6.78 14.90
CA CYS A 82 6.86 7.76 15.17
C CYS A 82 5.49 7.06 15.31
N PRO A 83 4.49 7.71 15.93
CA PRO A 83 3.14 7.17 16.00
C PRO A 83 2.50 7.07 14.61
N ILE A 84 1.91 5.91 14.33
CA ILE A 84 1.15 5.65 13.10
C ILE A 84 -0.33 5.68 13.45
N TYR A 85 -1.16 6.33 12.64
CA TYR A 85 -2.60 6.41 12.85
C TYR A 85 -3.34 5.74 11.71
N ALA A 86 -4.28 4.87 12.07
CA ALA A 86 -5.15 4.17 11.14
C ALA A 86 -6.48 3.81 11.81
N THR A 87 -7.50 3.46 11.04
CA THR A 87 -8.72 2.90 11.64
C THR A 87 -8.54 1.44 12.01
N LEU A 88 -9.40 0.95 12.91
CA LEU A 88 -9.37 -0.45 13.34
C LEU A 88 -9.41 -1.47 12.18
N PRO A 89 -10.26 -1.33 11.14
CA PRO A 89 -10.24 -2.28 10.03
C PRO A 89 -8.97 -2.14 9.17
N VAL A 90 -8.43 -0.94 8.99
CA VAL A 90 -7.14 -0.75 8.28
C VAL A 90 -6.01 -1.46 9.02
N TYR A 91 -5.97 -1.34 10.35
CA TYR A 91 -5.03 -2.08 11.19
C TYR A 91 -5.17 -3.60 11.03
N LYS A 92 -6.38 -4.15 11.25
CA LYS A 92 -6.57 -5.62 11.23
C LYS A 92 -6.41 -6.23 9.83
N MET A 93 -7.03 -5.62 8.83
CA MET A 93 -6.96 -6.13 7.45
C MET A 93 -5.59 -5.88 6.84
N GLY A 94 -4.97 -4.73 7.14
CA GLY A 94 -3.61 -4.43 6.69
C GLY A 94 -2.60 -5.46 7.18
N GLN A 95 -2.70 -5.88 8.45
CA GLN A 95 -1.81 -6.91 8.99
C GLN A 95 -1.97 -8.23 8.22
N MET A 96 -3.22 -8.63 7.93
CA MET A 96 -3.50 -9.82 7.14
C MET A 96 -2.98 -9.72 5.70
N PHE A 97 -3.12 -8.55 5.05
CA PHE A 97 -2.55 -8.33 3.71
C PHE A 97 -1.04 -8.45 3.70
N MET A 98 -0.34 -7.90 4.71
CA MET A 98 1.12 -7.99 4.78
C MET A 98 1.60 -9.41 5.07
N TYR A 99 0.89 -10.18 5.90
CA TYR A 99 1.17 -11.60 6.08
C TYR A 99 0.98 -12.41 4.79
N ASP A 100 -0.13 -12.20 4.09
CA ASP A 100 -0.42 -12.90 2.84
C ASP A 100 0.60 -12.52 1.75
N LEU A 101 1.01 -11.25 1.70
CA LEU A 101 2.04 -10.75 0.76
C LEU A 101 3.38 -11.44 1.03
N TYR A 102 3.84 -11.42 2.29
CA TYR A 102 5.08 -12.08 2.68
C TYR A 102 5.06 -13.57 2.35
N GLN A 103 4.02 -14.29 2.77
CA GLN A 103 3.93 -15.75 2.54
C GLN A 103 3.85 -16.08 1.04
N SER A 104 3.08 -15.32 0.28
CA SER A 104 2.91 -15.53 -1.16
C SER A 104 4.22 -15.37 -1.93
N HIS A 105 5.04 -14.36 -1.59
CA HIS A 105 6.36 -14.20 -2.20
C HIS A 105 7.37 -15.23 -1.68
N ARG A 106 7.36 -15.57 -0.38
CA ARG A 106 8.28 -16.53 0.24
C ARG A 106 8.11 -17.96 -0.29
N ASN A 107 6.89 -18.32 -0.71
CA ASN A 107 6.58 -19.61 -1.33
C ASN A 107 7.19 -19.77 -2.73
N VAL A 108 7.42 -18.65 -3.44
CA VAL A 108 7.90 -18.64 -4.83
C VAL A 108 9.39 -18.34 -4.92
N SER A 109 9.90 -17.45 -4.07
CA SER A 109 11.28 -16.96 -4.06
C SER A 109 11.80 -16.68 -2.66
N ASP A 110 13.11 -16.48 -2.52
CA ASP A 110 13.67 -15.91 -1.30
C ASP A 110 13.30 -14.42 -1.22
N PHE A 111 12.27 -14.13 -0.41
CA PHE A 111 11.79 -12.78 -0.13
C PHE A 111 12.46 -12.26 1.15
N ASP A 112 13.45 -11.39 0.97
CA ASP A 112 14.32 -10.90 2.05
C ASP A 112 14.16 -9.39 2.31
N LEU A 113 13.06 -8.77 1.84
CA LEU A 113 12.82 -7.33 2.02
C LEU A 113 12.45 -7.00 3.47
N PHE A 114 11.47 -7.72 4.02
CA PHE A 114 11.02 -7.58 5.40
C PHE A 114 10.54 -8.95 5.91
N THR A 115 10.51 -9.12 7.23
CA THR A 115 10.10 -10.35 7.92
C THR A 115 8.70 -10.21 8.53
N LEU A 116 8.13 -11.31 9.02
CA LEU A 116 6.87 -11.27 9.77
C LEU A 116 7.03 -10.49 11.10
N ASP A 117 8.21 -10.53 11.71
CA ASP A 117 8.51 -9.74 12.91
C ASP A 117 8.50 -8.23 12.61
N ASP A 118 8.98 -7.83 11.43
CA ASP A 118 8.90 -6.43 10.98
C ASP A 118 7.44 -5.99 10.75
N VAL A 119 6.59 -6.90 10.26
CA VAL A 119 5.14 -6.65 10.13
C VAL A 119 4.55 -6.42 11.51
N ASP A 120 4.81 -7.30 12.48
CA ASP A 120 4.27 -7.16 13.83
C ASP A 120 4.78 -5.89 14.52
N ALA A 121 6.08 -5.60 14.42
CA ALA A 121 6.68 -4.39 14.96
C ALA A 121 6.08 -3.09 14.37
N ALA A 122 5.74 -3.11 13.08
CA ALA A 122 5.09 -1.98 12.43
C ALA A 122 3.64 -1.79 12.89
N PHE A 123 2.87 -2.88 12.94
CA PHE A 123 1.46 -2.82 13.29
C PHE A 123 1.25 -2.53 14.78
N ASP A 124 2.12 -3.00 15.67
CA ASP A 124 2.06 -2.71 17.12
C ASP A 124 2.21 -1.21 17.44
N ARG A 125 2.83 -0.44 16.56
CA ARG A 125 2.97 1.02 16.69
C ARG A 125 1.73 1.79 16.23
N ILE A 126 0.74 1.12 15.63
CA ILE A 126 -0.46 1.75 15.08
C ILE A 126 -1.44 2.08 16.20
N THR A 127 -1.71 3.37 16.35
CA THR A 127 -2.81 3.90 17.15
C THR A 127 -4.12 3.80 16.38
N GLN A 128 -5.01 2.94 16.86
CA GLN A 128 -6.29 2.63 16.21
C GLN A 128 -7.33 3.70 16.52
N LEU A 129 -7.91 4.28 15.47
CA LEU A 129 -8.94 5.31 15.56
C LEU A 129 -10.32 4.82 15.08
N LYS A 130 -11.37 5.46 15.57
CA LYS A 130 -12.73 5.36 15.02
C LYS A 130 -13.01 6.53 14.09
N TYR A 131 -13.94 6.36 13.16
CA TYR A 131 -14.38 7.48 12.33
C TYR A 131 -14.88 8.65 13.19
N ASN A 132 -14.59 9.86 12.73
CA ASN A 132 -14.90 11.12 13.39
C ASN A 132 -14.25 11.29 14.78
N GLN A 133 -13.34 10.41 15.18
CA GLN A 133 -12.55 10.57 16.39
C GLN A 133 -11.42 11.58 16.11
N SER A 134 -11.55 12.77 16.68
CA SER A 134 -10.50 13.77 16.62
C SER A 134 -9.37 13.42 17.59
N VAL A 135 -8.12 13.51 17.11
CA VAL A 135 -6.92 13.35 17.95
C VAL A 135 -6.03 14.57 17.78
N ASP A 136 -5.69 15.21 18.89
CA ASP A 136 -4.75 16.33 18.90
C ASP A 136 -3.30 15.81 18.91
N MET A 137 -2.46 16.39 18.06
CA MET A 137 -1.05 16.03 17.97
C MET A 137 -0.25 16.60 19.15
N LYS A 138 0.79 15.88 19.54
CA LYS A 138 1.66 16.23 20.67
C LYS A 138 2.99 16.83 20.19
N GLY A 139 3.70 17.49 21.11
CA GLY A 139 5.03 18.05 20.83
C GLY A 139 4.99 19.18 19.80
N LYS A 140 5.80 19.06 18.74
CA LYS A 140 5.89 20.05 17.65
C LYS A 140 4.57 20.27 16.92
N GLY A 141 3.65 19.30 16.98
CA GLY A 141 2.34 19.38 16.35
C GLY A 141 1.26 20.02 17.22
N HIS A 142 1.63 20.73 18.31
CA HIS A 142 0.63 21.30 19.21
C HIS A 142 -0.34 22.22 18.46
N GLY A 143 -1.64 21.92 18.57
CA GLY A 143 -2.71 22.62 17.86
C GLY A 143 -3.12 21.99 16.53
N LEU A 144 -2.36 21.01 16.01
CA LEU A 144 -2.80 20.17 14.88
C LEU A 144 -3.75 19.10 15.39
N ARG A 145 -4.81 18.85 14.63
CA ARG A 145 -5.80 17.80 14.92
C ARG A 145 -6.07 16.96 13.69
N ILE A 146 -6.04 15.65 13.85
CA ILE A 146 -6.41 14.71 12.79
C ILE A 146 -7.79 14.12 13.06
N THR A 147 -8.56 13.86 12.01
CA THR A 147 -9.87 13.20 12.10
C THR A 147 -10.04 12.28 10.88
N PRO A 148 -10.20 10.96 11.08
CA PRO A 148 -10.50 10.04 9.99
C PRO A 148 -11.99 10.09 9.64
N ILE A 149 -12.30 10.30 8.37
CA ILE A 149 -13.64 10.34 7.77
C ILE A 149 -13.81 9.10 6.87
N PRO A 150 -14.99 8.47 6.80
CA PRO A 150 -15.19 7.29 5.94
C PRO A 150 -15.00 7.62 4.45
N ALA A 151 -14.09 6.91 3.78
CA ALA A 151 -13.79 7.06 2.35
C ALA A 151 -14.69 6.23 1.43
N GLY A 152 -15.34 5.17 1.95
CA GLY A 152 -16.25 4.32 1.17
C GLY A 152 -15.60 3.46 0.08
N HIS A 153 -14.28 3.53 -0.10
CA HIS A 153 -13.52 2.73 -1.08
C HIS A 153 -13.24 1.30 -0.57
N SER A 154 -12.60 1.18 0.60
CA SER A 154 -12.30 -0.10 1.25
C SER A 154 -12.84 -0.14 2.69
N LEU A 155 -12.91 -1.33 3.28
CA LEU A 155 -13.38 -1.48 4.66
C LEU A 155 -12.41 -0.78 5.62
N GLY A 156 -12.91 0.21 6.36
CA GLY A 156 -12.08 1.06 7.21
C GLY A 156 -11.37 2.19 6.48
N GLY A 157 -11.45 2.25 5.15
CA GLY A 157 -10.78 3.26 4.35
C GLY A 157 -11.12 4.68 4.79
N THR A 158 -10.10 5.53 4.90
CA THR A 158 -10.24 6.87 5.48
C THR A 158 -9.81 7.98 4.55
N VAL A 159 -10.63 9.03 4.53
CA VAL A 159 -10.20 10.38 4.19
C VAL A 159 -9.70 11.05 5.46
N TRP A 160 -8.50 11.59 5.45
CA TRP A 160 -7.93 12.29 6.58
C TRP A 160 -8.27 13.78 6.52
N ARG A 161 -8.94 14.28 7.55
CA ARG A 161 -9.09 15.71 7.79
C ARG A 161 -8.07 16.16 8.83
N ILE A 162 -7.21 17.08 8.45
CA ILE A 162 -6.16 17.67 9.27
C ILE A 162 -6.52 19.14 9.49
N VAL A 163 -6.71 19.53 10.74
CA VAL A 163 -7.06 20.90 11.13
C VAL A 163 -5.81 21.55 11.73
N ALA A 164 -5.38 22.67 11.15
CA ALA A 164 -4.28 23.47 11.65
C ALA A 164 -4.78 24.72 12.39
N PRO A 165 -4.02 25.27 13.36
CA PRO A 165 -4.43 26.45 14.12
C PRO A 165 -4.62 27.68 13.22
N GLY A 166 -5.87 28.15 13.11
CA GLY A 166 -6.18 29.38 12.38
C GLY A 166 -6.26 29.24 10.86
N GLU A 167 -6.24 28.01 10.33
CA GLU A 167 -6.49 27.70 8.92
C GLU A 167 -7.76 26.85 8.75
N GLU A 168 -8.30 26.79 7.52
CA GLU A 168 -9.38 25.85 7.20
C GLU A 168 -8.81 24.43 7.00
N ASP A 169 -9.69 23.46 6.81
CA ASP A 169 -9.31 22.04 6.80
C ASP A 169 -8.33 21.69 5.66
N ILE A 170 -7.29 20.91 5.97
CA ILE A 170 -6.48 20.18 4.98
C ILE A 170 -7.06 18.78 4.87
N VAL A 171 -7.31 18.32 3.64
CA VAL A 171 -8.01 17.05 3.40
C VAL A 171 -7.15 16.17 2.50
N TYR A 172 -6.91 14.95 2.95
CA TYR A 172 -6.22 13.91 2.18
C TYR A 172 -7.16 12.75 1.89
N ALA A 173 -7.49 12.57 0.61
CA ALA A 173 -8.42 11.56 0.10
C ALA A 173 -7.81 10.87 -1.14
N PRO A 174 -6.86 9.93 -0.96
CA PRO A 174 -6.23 9.24 -2.08
C PRO A 174 -7.27 8.43 -2.86
N ASP A 175 -7.99 7.52 -2.20
CA ASP A 175 -9.09 6.78 -2.82
C ASP A 175 -10.40 6.98 -2.05
N PHE A 176 -11.41 7.48 -2.74
CA PHE A 176 -12.75 7.63 -2.17
C PHE A 176 -13.83 7.19 -3.15
N ASN A 177 -14.94 6.70 -2.61
CA ASN A 177 -16.11 6.33 -3.38
C ASN A 177 -17.33 7.06 -2.83
N HIS A 178 -17.86 8.01 -3.59
CA HIS A 178 -19.07 8.76 -3.22
C HIS A 178 -20.35 7.91 -3.34
N LYS A 179 -20.31 6.78 -4.05
CA LYS A 179 -21.48 5.91 -4.25
C LYS A 179 -21.59 4.91 -3.10
N LYS A 180 -22.83 4.67 -2.66
CA LYS A 180 -23.13 3.58 -1.74
C LYS A 180 -22.97 2.22 -2.43
N GLU A 181 -22.24 1.33 -1.79
CA GLU A 181 -22.08 -0.07 -2.21
C GLU A 181 -22.87 -1.02 -1.31
N ARG A 182 -22.83 -2.34 -1.60
CA ARG A 182 -23.62 -3.34 -0.83
C ARG A 182 -23.23 -3.40 0.65
N HIS A 183 -21.94 -3.27 0.94
CA HIS A 183 -21.38 -3.47 2.28
C HIS A 183 -20.73 -2.20 2.86
N LEU A 184 -20.62 -1.13 2.08
CA LEU A 184 -20.05 0.15 2.49
C LEU A 184 -20.98 1.30 2.10
N ASN A 185 -21.07 2.31 2.96
CA ASN A 185 -21.67 3.59 2.61
C ASN A 185 -20.68 4.42 1.78
N GLY A 186 -21.21 5.34 0.97
CA GLY A 186 -20.37 6.28 0.22
C GLY A 186 -19.70 7.31 1.13
N CYS A 187 -18.62 7.90 0.64
CA CYS A 187 -17.94 9.04 1.24
C CYS A 187 -18.83 10.27 1.19
N GLU A 188 -19.06 10.90 2.33
CA GLU A 188 -19.80 12.16 2.45
C GLU A 188 -18.84 13.34 2.33
N ILE A 189 -18.10 13.43 1.22
CA ILE A 189 -17.10 14.48 0.99
C ILE A 189 -17.73 15.89 1.02
N GLU A 190 -19.02 15.99 0.68
CA GLU A 190 -19.81 17.24 0.71
C GLU A 190 -19.91 17.87 2.10
N LYS A 191 -19.73 17.11 3.18
CA LYS A 191 -19.73 17.64 4.55
C LYS A 191 -18.48 18.47 4.86
N ILE A 192 -17.44 18.32 4.04
CA ILE A 192 -16.19 19.08 4.19
C ILE A 192 -16.35 20.39 3.43
N MET A 193 -16.69 21.45 4.17
CA MET A 193 -16.92 22.77 3.61
C MET A 193 -15.62 23.54 3.49
N ARG A 194 -15.26 23.95 2.26
CA ARG A 194 -14.14 24.85 1.93
C ARG A 194 -12.82 24.45 2.60
N PRO A 195 -12.21 23.32 2.20
CA PRO A 195 -10.86 23.01 2.65
C PRO A 195 -9.85 24.02 2.09
N SER A 196 -8.84 24.37 2.87
CA SER A 196 -7.71 25.19 2.42
C SER A 196 -6.82 24.45 1.42
N LEU A 197 -6.67 23.13 1.61
CA LEU A 197 -5.93 22.25 0.71
C LEU A 197 -6.67 20.91 0.59
N LEU A 198 -6.87 20.46 -0.65
CA LEU A 198 -7.51 19.19 -0.96
C LEU A 198 -6.55 18.34 -1.81
N LEU A 199 -6.10 17.24 -1.24
CA LEU A 199 -5.25 16.24 -1.88
C LEU A 199 -6.12 15.05 -2.29
N LEU A 200 -6.32 14.87 -3.60
CA LEU A 200 -7.17 13.82 -4.17
C LEU A 200 -6.36 12.87 -5.04
N GLY A 201 -6.73 11.59 -5.06
CA GLY A 201 -6.32 10.70 -6.14
C GLY A 201 -7.11 10.99 -7.43
N ALA A 202 -6.40 10.94 -8.55
CA ALA A 202 -6.95 11.23 -9.88
C ALA A 202 -6.92 10.01 -10.82
N ALA A 203 -6.71 8.80 -10.30
CA ALA A 203 -6.55 7.57 -11.09
C ALA A 203 -7.72 7.28 -12.04
N ASN A 204 -8.94 7.75 -11.70
CA ASN A 204 -10.15 7.56 -12.48
C ASN A 204 -10.71 8.86 -13.08
N ALA A 205 -9.91 9.94 -13.16
CA ALA A 205 -10.39 11.26 -13.61
C ALA A 205 -11.00 11.22 -15.02
N ASP A 206 -10.36 10.51 -15.95
CA ASP A 206 -10.85 10.37 -17.34
C ASP A 206 -11.76 9.13 -17.54
N TYR A 207 -12.00 8.35 -16.47
CA TYR A 207 -12.73 7.09 -16.57
C TYR A 207 -14.23 7.28 -16.37
N VAL A 208 -15.00 7.08 -17.44
CA VAL A 208 -16.47 7.07 -17.38
C VAL A 208 -16.97 5.72 -16.84
N GLN A 209 -17.19 5.66 -15.53
CA GLN A 209 -17.67 4.46 -14.86
C GLN A 209 -19.11 4.10 -15.24
N GLN A 210 -19.33 2.85 -15.68
CA GLN A 210 -20.68 2.33 -15.92
C GLN A 210 -21.53 2.29 -14.64
N ARG A 211 -22.85 2.50 -14.82
CA ARG A 211 -23.82 2.43 -13.72
C ARG A 211 -23.74 1.07 -13.03
N ARG A 212 -23.71 1.09 -11.69
CA ARG A 212 -23.61 -0.10 -10.83
C ARG A 212 -24.59 -1.21 -11.22
N ARG A 213 -25.86 -0.86 -11.44
CA ARG A 213 -26.89 -1.82 -11.87
C ARG A 213 -26.49 -2.59 -13.14
N LEU A 214 -25.96 -1.91 -14.15
CA LEU A 214 -25.53 -2.54 -15.40
C LEU A 214 -24.27 -3.40 -15.21
N ARG A 215 -23.36 -3.00 -14.31
CA ARG A 215 -22.19 -3.81 -13.96
C ARG A 215 -22.59 -5.09 -13.23
N ASP A 216 -23.48 -4.97 -12.24
CA ASP A 216 -24.05 -6.11 -11.51
C ASP A 216 -24.81 -7.02 -12.48
N GLU A 217 -25.65 -6.49 -13.38
CA GLU A 217 -26.37 -7.28 -14.40
C GLU A 217 -25.39 -7.99 -15.35
N LYS A 218 -24.32 -7.33 -15.79
CA LYS A 218 -23.28 -7.96 -16.61
C LYS A 218 -22.57 -9.07 -15.84
N LEU A 219 -22.12 -8.81 -14.61
CA LEU A 219 -21.44 -9.80 -13.76
C LEU A 219 -22.36 -11.00 -13.47
N MET A 220 -23.63 -10.74 -13.19
CA MET A 220 -24.64 -11.78 -12.93
C MET A 220 -24.97 -12.57 -14.19
N LYS A 221 -24.92 -11.97 -15.39
CA LYS A 221 -25.08 -12.69 -16.66
C LYS A 221 -23.97 -13.73 -16.89
N TRP A 222 -22.79 -13.53 -16.29
CA TRP A 222 -21.70 -14.51 -16.29
C TRP A 222 -21.85 -15.57 -15.18
N MET A 223 -22.78 -15.40 -14.24
CA MET A 223 -23.08 -16.36 -13.17
C MET A 223 -24.40 -17.10 -13.44
N SER A 224 -24.58 -18.29 -12.86
CA SER A 224 -25.80 -19.08 -13.07
C SER A 224 -27.04 -18.40 -12.49
N ASP A 225 -28.15 -18.41 -13.25
CA ASP A 225 -29.47 -17.84 -12.87
C ASP A 225 -30.01 -18.29 -11.50
N LYS A 226 -29.54 -19.43 -10.97
CA LYS A 226 -29.93 -19.94 -9.64
C LYS A 226 -29.33 -19.13 -8.48
N LEU A 227 -28.15 -18.52 -8.63
CA LEU A 227 -27.48 -17.75 -7.56
C LEU A 227 -28.15 -16.40 -7.30
N THR A 228 -28.79 -15.81 -8.32
CA THR A 228 -29.40 -14.48 -8.27
C THR A 228 -30.56 -14.39 -7.27
N ARG A 229 -31.29 -15.49 -7.03
CA ARG A 229 -32.46 -15.52 -6.13
C ARG A 229 -32.12 -15.65 -4.64
N ALA A 230 -30.88 -15.99 -4.29
CA ALA A 230 -30.49 -16.31 -2.90
C ALA A 230 -30.11 -15.08 -2.05
N PHE A 231 -29.95 -13.89 -2.66
CA PHE A 231 -29.39 -12.71 -1.99
C PHE A 231 -30.42 -11.70 -1.46
N GLU A 232 -31.72 -11.94 -1.66
CA GLU A 232 -32.78 -11.04 -1.24
C GLU A 232 -33.53 -11.63 -0.03
N GLY A 233 -33.18 -11.23 1.19
CA GLY A 233 -34.12 -11.30 2.32
C GLY A 233 -33.66 -11.89 3.66
N ALA A 234 -32.40 -12.27 3.85
CA ALA A 234 -32.00 -12.87 5.12
C ALA A 234 -31.57 -11.83 6.18
N ARG A 235 -32.18 -11.88 7.38
CA ARG A 235 -31.72 -11.20 8.63
C ARG A 235 -30.50 -11.90 9.27
N SER A 236 -29.67 -12.57 8.49
CA SER A 236 -28.46 -13.25 8.95
C SER A 236 -27.23 -12.38 8.72
N ASN A 237 -26.13 -12.64 9.46
CA ASN A 237 -24.84 -12.01 9.18
C ASN A 237 -24.48 -12.19 7.69
N PRO A 238 -24.32 -11.11 6.90
CA PRO A 238 -24.07 -11.19 5.47
C PRO A 238 -22.71 -11.84 5.13
N PHE A 239 -21.79 -11.92 6.10
CA PHE A 239 -20.50 -12.57 5.95
C PHE A 239 -20.48 -14.02 6.47
N ALA A 240 -21.59 -14.52 7.04
CA ALA A 240 -21.75 -15.94 7.34
C ALA A 240 -22.21 -16.69 6.07
N LEU A 241 -21.27 -16.84 5.13
CA LEU A 241 -21.54 -17.36 3.81
C LEU A 241 -21.72 -18.89 3.85
N ARG A 242 -22.95 -19.36 3.61
CA ARG A 242 -23.29 -20.81 3.63
C ARG A 242 -22.73 -21.61 2.46
N HIS A 243 -22.39 -20.92 1.37
CA HIS A 243 -21.93 -21.52 0.12
C HIS A 243 -20.46 -21.21 -0.19
N LEU A 244 -19.75 -20.57 0.73
CA LEU A 244 -18.32 -20.29 0.58
C LEU A 244 -17.53 -21.32 1.38
N GLN A 245 -16.62 -22.00 0.69
CA GLN A 245 -15.66 -22.90 1.31
C GLN A 245 -14.29 -22.22 1.32
N LEU A 246 -13.71 -22.04 2.52
CA LEU A 246 -12.36 -21.53 2.67
C LEU A 246 -11.36 -22.63 2.29
N CYS A 247 -10.39 -22.28 1.45
CA CYS A 247 -9.30 -23.15 1.05
C CYS A 247 -7.98 -22.42 1.32
N HIS A 248 -7.01 -23.13 1.87
CA HIS A 248 -5.68 -22.60 2.21
C HIS A 248 -4.59 -23.12 1.25
N SER A 249 -4.96 -23.91 0.25
CA SER A 249 -4.04 -24.41 -0.77
C SER A 249 -4.72 -24.70 -2.10
N VAL A 250 -3.93 -24.68 -3.19
CA VAL A 250 -4.38 -25.08 -4.53
C VAL A 250 -4.87 -26.53 -4.57
N VAL A 251 -4.32 -27.39 -3.70
CA VAL A 251 -4.72 -28.81 -3.60
C VAL A 251 -6.14 -28.95 -3.08
N GLU A 252 -6.52 -28.18 -2.06
CA GLU A 252 -7.89 -28.16 -1.52
C GLU A 252 -8.90 -27.67 -2.55
N VAL A 253 -8.54 -26.63 -3.31
CA VAL A 253 -9.35 -26.11 -4.42
C VAL A 253 -9.58 -27.20 -5.47
N THR A 254 -8.51 -27.91 -5.86
CA THR A 254 -8.55 -28.96 -6.88
C THR A 254 -9.35 -30.18 -6.44
N ARG A 255 -9.31 -30.53 -5.15
CA ARG A 255 -10.05 -31.66 -4.56
C ARG A 255 -11.56 -31.45 -4.59
N THR A 256 -12.03 -30.21 -4.64
CA THR A 256 -13.46 -29.91 -4.68
C THR A 256 -14.04 -30.30 -6.04
N PRO A 257 -14.98 -31.27 -6.13
CA PRO A 257 -15.48 -31.76 -7.40
C PRO A 257 -16.43 -30.76 -8.07
N GLY A 258 -16.54 -30.84 -9.40
CA GLY A 258 -17.50 -30.05 -10.19
C GLY A 258 -17.06 -28.62 -10.54
N PRO A 259 -17.93 -27.87 -11.25
CA PRO A 259 -17.69 -26.47 -11.58
C PRO A 259 -17.66 -25.62 -10.31
N LYS A 260 -16.69 -24.73 -10.22
CA LYS A 260 -16.43 -23.91 -9.02
C LYS A 260 -16.05 -22.49 -9.42
N VAL A 261 -16.32 -21.55 -8.52
CA VAL A 261 -15.87 -20.16 -8.62
C VAL A 261 -14.89 -19.93 -7.47
N VAL A 262 -13.68 -19.48 -7.80
CA VAL A 262 -12.62 -19.23 -6.81
C VAL A 262 -12.28 -17.75 -6.79
N LEU A 263 -12.31 -17.17 -5.61
CA LEU A 263 -11.77 -15.84 -5.33
C LEU A 263 -10.36 -16.05 -4.79
N ALA A 264 -9.35 -15.64 -5.56
CA ALA A 264 -7.96 -15.84 -5.21
C ALA A 264 -7.34 -14.55 -4.63
N SER A 265 -6.27 -14.71 -3.85
CA SER A 265 -5.47 -13.59 -3.33
C SER A 265 -4.60 -12.97 -4.42
N PHE A 266 -4.37 -11.67 -4.32
CA PHE A 266 -3.62 -10.82 -5.26
C PHE A 266 -4.28 -10.64 -6.63
N PRO A 267 -4.75 -9.41 -6.97
CA PRO A 267 -5.38 -9.13 -8.26
C PRO A 267 -4.38 -9.02 -9.43
N ASP A 268 -3.09 -8.91 -9.13
CA ASP A 268 -1.99 -8.64 -10.08
C ASP A 268 -1.54 -9.87 -10.90
N LEU A 269 -1.86 -11.08 -10.42
CA LEU A 269 -1.35 -12.36 -10.91
C LEU A 269 0.18 -12.50 -10.84
N GLU A 270 0.84 -11.76 -9.95
CA GLU A 270 2.30 -11.78 -9.80
C GLU A 270 2.80 -12.82 -8.79
N ALA A 271 2.05 -13.04 -7.71
CA ALA A 271 2.39 -14.03 -6.68
C ALA A 271 1.15 -14.70 -6.08
N GLY A 272 1.38 -15.73 -5.26
CA GLY A 272 0.33 -16.39 -4.50
C GLY A 272 -0.61 -17.25 -5.35
N PHE A 273 -1.78 -17.56 -4.77
CA PHE A 273 -2.70 -18.55 -5.34
C PHE A 273 -3.34 -18.13 -6.65
N ALA A 274 -3.53 -16.82 -6.90
CA ALA A 274 -4.11 -16.37 -8.17
C ALA A 274 -3.20 -16.69 -9.35
N ARG A 275 -1.87 -16.55 -9.19
CA ARG A 275 -0.89 -16.93 -10.21
C ARG A 275 -0.89 -18.45 -10.45
N ASP A 276 -0.87 -19.26 -9.39
CA ASP A 276 -0.87 -20.72 -9.50
C ASP A 276 -2.14 -21.25 -10.20
N LEU A 277 -3.31 -20.72 -9.81
CA LEU A 277 -4.59 -21.08 -10.43
C LEU A 277 -4.67 -20.60 -11.87
N PHE A 278 -4.13 -19.41 -12.18
CA PHE A 278 -4.04 -18.91 -13.54
C PHE A 278 -3.24 -19.87 -14.42
N LEU A 279 -2.06 -20.31 -13.98
CA LEU A 279 -1.22 -21.25 -14.73
C LEU A 279 -1.92 -22.60 -14.95
N LEU A 280 -2.67 -23.09 -13.96
CA LEU A 280 -3.38 -24.36 -14.06
C LEU A 280 -4.60 -24.30 -14.98
N TRP A 281 -5.32 -23.18 -15.00
CA TRP A 281 -6.65 -23.07 -15.61
C TRP A 281 -6.69 -22.28 -16.92
N ALA A 282 -5.75 -21.37 -17.17
CA ALA A 282 -5.70 -20.56 -18.39
C ALA A 282 -5.61 -21.37 -19.70
N PRO A 283 -4.94 -22.53 -19.76
CA PRO A 283 -4.86 -23.31 -21.01
C PRO A 283 -6.21 -23.91 -21.47
N ASN A 284 -7.21 -24.00 -20.59
CA ASN A 284 -8.49 -24.61 -20.91
C ASN A 284 -9.54 -23.54 -21.25
N ASN A 285 -10.05 -23.60 -22.47
CA ASN A 285 -11.05 -22.66 -23.00
C ASN A 285 -12.43 -22.73 -22.34
N LEU A 286 -12.70 -23.77 -21.55
CA LEU A 286 -13.92 -23.88 -20.75
C LEU A 286 -13.85 -23.03 -19.46
N ASN A 287 -12.66 -22.59 -19.07
CA ASN A 287 -12.46 -21.77 -17.89
C ASN A 287 -12.61 -20.29 -18.23
N SER A 288 -13.05 -19.51 -17.24
CA SER A 288 -13.15 -18.06 -17.34
C SER A 288 -12.38 -17.42 -16.20
N ILE A 289 -11.63 -16.36 -16.52
CA ILE A 289 -10.82 -15.59 -15.57
C ILE A 289 -11.40 -14.18 -15.54
N VAL A 290 -11.79 -13.72 -14.35
CA VAL A 290 -12.43 -12.41 -14.16
C VAL A 290 -11.49 -11.52 -13.35
N LEU A 291 -10.89 -10.53 -14.01
CA LEU A 291 -10.07 -9.52 -13.35
C LEU A 291 -10.97 -8.43 -12.76
N THR A 292 -10.92 -8.26 -11.45
CA THR A 292 -11.83 -7.37 -10.70
C THR A 292 -11.24 -6.00 -10.38
N ALA A 293 -9.94 -5.83 -10.55
CA ALA A 293 -9.23 -4.59 -10.28
C ALA A 293 -8.20 -4.30 -11.38
N ARG A 294 -7.90 -3.02 -11.59
CA ARG A 294 -6.78 -2.57 -12.40
C ARG A 294 -5.56 -2.49 -11.48
N THR A 295 -4.49 -3.20 -11.84
CA THR A 295 -3.23 -3.28 -11.08
C THR A 295 -2.16 -2.39 -11.69
N SER A 296 -1.01 -2.30 -11.02
CA SER A 296 0.12 -1.47 -11.43
C SER A 296 0.61 -1.81 -12.84
N PRO A 297 1.07 -0.81 -13.63
CA PRO A 297 1.67 -1.02 -14.94
C PRO A 297 2.83 -2.02 -14.91
N GLY A 298 2.81 -3.00 -15.81
CA GLY A 298 3.84 -4.03 -15.92
C GLY A 298 3.53 -5.35 -15.21
N THR A 299 2.40 -5.44 -14.51
CA THR A 299 1.89 -6.72 -13.96
C THR A 299 1.17 -7.53 -15.05
N LEU A 300 1.12 -8.85 -14.87
CA LEU A 300 0.42 -9.77 -15.77
C LEU A 300 -1.08 -9.43 -15.90
N ALA A 301 -1.75 -9.14 -14.79
CA ALA A 301 -3.16 -8.73 -14.82
C ALA A 301 -3.36 -7.45 -15.65
N ARG A 302 -2.45 -6.47 -15.54
CA ARG A 302 -2.52 -5.23 -16.32
C ARG A 302 -2.33 -5.49 -17.81
N ASP A 303 -1.37 -6.34 -18.17
CA ASP A 303 -1.12 -6.76 -19.55
C ASP A 303 -2.33 -7.47 -20.17
N LEU A 304 -3.04 -8.30 -19.39
CA LEU A 304 -4.29 -8.97 -19.80
C LEU A 304 -5.45 -7.98 -20.00
N ILE A 305 -5.58 -6.96 -19.15
CA ILE A 305 -6.62 -5.93 -19.27
C ILE A 305 -6.40 -5.10 -20.54
N ASP A 306 -5.16 -4.69 -20.80
CA ASP A 306 -4.86 -3.72 -21.86
C ASP A 306 -4.74 -4.37 -23.24
N LYS A 307 -4.16 -5.58 -23.33
CA LYS A 307 -3.89 -6.26 -24.62
C LYS A 307 -4.79 -7.47 -24.89
N GLY A 308 -5.60 -7.89 -23.92
CA GLY A 308 -6.45 -9.08 -24.03
C GLY A 308 -5.70 -10.41 -23.84
N GLY A 309 -6.49 -11.47 -23.70
CA GLY A 309 -6.03 -12.83 -23.37
C GLY A 309 -5.98 -13.83 -24.53
N ASP A 310 -6.46 -13.48 -25.74
CA ASP A 310 -6.44 -14.36 -26.93
C ASP A 310 -5.05 -14.39 -27.59
N ARG A 311 -4.03 -14.72 -26.81
CA ARG A 311 -2.63 -14.79 -27.25
C ARG A 311 -1.80 -15.70 -26.35
N THR A 312 -0.70 -16.19 -26.89
CA THR A 312 0.31 -16.91 -26.12
C THR A 312 1.09 -15.90 -25.26
N ILE A 313 1.19 -16.18 -23.96
CA ILE A 313 1.94 -15.37 -23.00
C ILE A 313 3.01 -16.26 -22.40
N GLU A 314 4.27 -15.85 -22.53
CA GLU A 314 5.38 -16.53 -21.88
C GLU A 314 5.50 -16.07 -20.43
N LEU A 315 5.37 -17.01 -19.50
CA LEU A 315 5.43 -16.74 -18.07
C LEU A 315 6.60 -17.48 -17.44
N MET A 316 7.40 -16.75 -16.66
CA MET A 316 8.39 -17.37 -15.80
C MET A 316 7.68 -17.99 -14.60
N VAL A 317 7.81 -19.31 -14.46
CA VAL A 317 7.28 -20.06 -13.32
C VAL A 317 8.44 -20.41 -12.40
N LYS A 318 8.41 -19.91 -11.18
CA LYS A 318 9.37 -20.24 -10.13
C LYS A 318 8.64 -21.07 -9.08
N LYS A 319 9.32 -22.08 -8.53
CA LYS A 319 8.79 -22.91 -7.45
C LYS A 319 9.92 -23.22 -6.49
N ARG A 320 9.68 -23.03 -5.20
CA ARG A 320 10.62 -23.46 -4.16
C ARG A 320 10.60 -24.98 -4.06
N VAL A 321 11.75 -25.59 -4.24
CA VAL A 321 11.97 -27.04 -4.07
C VAL A 321 12.95 -27.23 -2.92
N ARG A 322 12.76 -28.28 -2.12
CA ARG A 322 13.72 -28.62 -1.06
C ARG A 322 15.00 -29.13 -1.73
N LEU A 323 16.14 -28.61 -1.31
CA LEU A 323 17.44 -29.12 -1.75
C LEU A 323 17.62 -30.53 -1.15
N GLU A 324 18.07 -31.48 -1.98
CA GLU A 324 18.33 -32.86 -1.58
C GLU A 324 19.69 -33.31 -2.11
N GLY A 325 20.39 -34.19 -1.38
CA GLY A 325 21.69 -34.72 -1.77
C GLY A 325 22.80 -33.67 -1.87
N ALA A 326 23.56 -33.68 -2.97
CA ALA A 326 24.75 -32.84 -3.16
C ALA A 326 24.44 -31.33 -3.10
N GLU A 327 23.27 -30.89 -3.60
CA GLU A 327 22.89 -29.47 -3.54
C GLU A 327 22.68 -28.99 -2.10
N LEU A 328 22.16 -29.87 -1.23
CA LEU A 328 21.99 -29.58 0.19
C LEU A 328 23.35 -29.55 0.89
N GLU A 329 24.24 -30.49 0.58
CA GLU A 329 25.60 -30.55 1.13
C GLU A 329 26.40 -29.30 0.75
N ASP A 330 26.36 -28.90 -0.52
CA ASP A 330 27.00 -27.68 -1.02
C ASP A 330 26.43 -26.43 -0.35
N PHE A 331 25.11 -26.36 -0.18
CA PHE A 331 24.45 -25.24 0.51
C PHE A 331 24.85 -25.17 1.99
N LEU A 332 24.86 -26.30 2.70
CA LEU A 332 25.30 -26.39 4.09
C LEU A 332 26.77 -26.02 4.23
N GLN A 333 27.61 -26.46 3.30
CA GLN A 333 29.03 -26.11 3.28
C GLN A 333 29.23 -24.61 3.03
N GLN A 334 28.47 -24.00 2.10
CA GLN A 334 28.47 -22.56 1.89
C GLN A 334 27.96 -21.77 3.10
N GLN A 335 26.92 -22.26 3.79
CA GLN A 335 26.46 -21.65 5.04
C GLN A 335 27.51 -21.74 6.12
N ARG A 336 28.18 -22.89 6.27
CA ARG A 336 29.26 -23.09 7.23
C ARG A 336 30.44 -22.17 6.94
N MET A 337 30.77 -21.97 5.66
CA MET A 337 31.79 -20.99 5.23
C MET A 337 31.36 -19.55 5.51
N LYS A 338 30.08 -19.20 5.33
CA LYS A 338 29.54 -17.88 5.66
C LYS A 338 29.63 -17.62 7.16
N ILE A 339 29.16 -18.54 8.00
CA ILE A 339 29.24 -18.45 9.46
C ILE A 339 30.70 -18.31 9.90
N ASN A 340 31.60 -19.17 9.41
CA ASN A 340 33.02 -19.08 9.71
C ASN A 340 33.66 -17.76 9.25
N ASN A 341 33.15 -17.12 8.18
CA ASN A 341 33.62 -15.81 7.74
C ASN A 341 33.05 -14.67 8.59
N THR A 342 31.79 -14.77 9.03
CA THR A 342 31.18 -13.82 9.99
C THR A 342 31.90 -13.89 11.34
N ASP A 343 32.19 -15.09 11.82
CA ASP A 343 33.00 -15.31 13.03
C ASP A 343 34.42 -14.76 12.84
N LYS A 344 35.04 -14.88 11.66
CA LYS A 344 36.35 -14.25 11.39
C LYS A 344 36.31 -12.72 11.31
N GLU A 345 35.20 -12.13 10.86
CA GLU A 345 35.01 -10.67 10.88
C GLU A 345 34.79 -10.15 12.32
N ASP A 346 34.12 -10.92 13.18
CA ASP A 346 33.96 -10.60 14.61
C ASP A 346 35.19 -10.97 15.47
N ILE A 347 36.02 -11.93 15.03
CA ILE A 347 37.26 -12.39 15.70
C ILE A 347 38.52 -11.71 15.13
N GLY A 348 38.38 -10.70 14.26
CA GLY A 348 39.49 -9.83 13.83
C GLY A 348 40.20 -9.06 14.96
N GLY A 349 39.76 -9.22 16.21
CA GLY A 349 40.34 -8.62 17.40
C GLY A 349 41.11 -9.56 18.34
N ILE A 350 41.03 -10.89 18.24
CA ILE A 350 41.74 -11.78 19.20
C ILE A 350 42.19 -13.08 18.52
N SER A 351 43.51 -13.19 18.37
CA SER A 351 44.22 -14.44 18.09
C SER A 351 44.12 -15.39 19.29
N SER A 352 43.74 -16.65 19.05
CA SER A 352 44.42 -17.84 19.59
C SER A 352 43.73 -19.12 19.12
N ASP A 353 44.51 -20.02 18.51
CA ASP A 353 44.15 -21.39 18.15
C ASP A 353 43.61 -22.18 19.36
N SER A 354 42.49 -22.88 19.18
CA SER A 354 42.13 -24.08 19.95
C SER A 354 41.05 -24.87 19.19
N GLU A 355 41.45 -26.01 18.64
CA GLU A 355 40.55 -27.02 18.08
C GLU A 355 39.80 -27.73 19.22
N SER A 356 38.47 -27.64 19.22
CA SER A 356 37.63 -28.54 20.02
C SER A 356 36.38 -28.91 19.22
N GLU A 357 36.27 -30.19 18.87
CA GLU A 357 35.02 -30.78 18.39
C GLU A 357 33.99 -30.79 19.54
N GLY A 358 32.89 -30.09 19.34
CA GLY A 358 31.76 -30.06 20.25
C GLY A 358 30.46 -29.95 19.46
N GLU A 359 29.56 -30.91 19.69
CA GLU A 359 28.22 -30.96 19.13
C GLU A 359 27.46 -29.65 19.39
N LEU A 360 26.93 -29.02 18.33
CA LEU A 360 26.13 -27.80 18.45
C LEU A 360 24.69 -28.16 18.83
N GLU A 361 24.37 -28.08 20.12
CA GLU A 361 23.00 -27.97 20.62
C GLU A 361 22.39 -26.64 20.15
N MET A 362 21.21 -26.71 19.53
CA MET A 362 20.42 -25.55 19.12
C MET A 362 19.79 -24.89 20.35
N CYS A 363 20.51 -23.93 20.93
CA CYS A 363 20.05 -23.15 22.07
C CYS A 363 19.08 -22.05 21.60
N VAL A 364 17.78 -22.30 21.79
CA VAL A 364 16.71 -21.30 21.66
C VAL A 364 16.87 -20.29 22.80
N VAL A 365 17.42 -19.10 22.53
CA VAL A 365 17.45 -18.00 23.51
C VAL A 365 16.26 -17.07 23.28
N THR A 366 15.25 -17.29 24.10
CA THR A 366 14.16 -16.35 24.37
C THR A 366 14.65 -15.20 25.27
N GLY A 367 14.36 -13.95 24.92
CA GLY A 367 14.15 -12.87 25.90
C GLY A 367 14.98 -11.59 25.79
N ARG A 368 14.24 -10.47 25.64
CA ARG A 368 14.36 -9.17 26.35
C ARG A 368 15.75 -8.59 26.63
N HIS A 369 16.01 -7.39 26.08
CA HIS A 369 17.06 -6.50 26.58
C HIS A 369 16.54 -5.07 26.75
N ASP A 370 16.75 -4.55 27.97
CA ASP A 370 16.41 -3.22 28.45
C ASP A 370 17.48 -2.15 28.08
N ILE A 371 17.02 -0.89 28.16
CA ILE A 371 17.66 0.39 27.86
C ILE A 371 18.87 0.71 28.76
N PRO A 372 19.88 1.46 28.25
CA PRO A 372 20.60 2.42 29.09
C PRO A 372 20.55 3.86 28.57
N VAL A 373 20.23 4.77 29.49
CA VAL A 373 20.21 6.25 29.36
C VAL A 373 21.61 6.83 29.61
N ARG A 374 22.01 7.88 28.87
CA ARG A 374 23.01 8.87 29.33
C ARG A 374 22.68 10.31 28.90
N HIS A 375 23.06 11.24 29.78
CA HIS A 375 22.69 12.65 29.87
C HIS A 375 23.50 13.64 29.00
N ASP A 376 22.81 14.75 28.72
CA ASP A 376 23.16 16.12 28.29
C ASP A 376 24.61 16.60 28.15
N THR A 377 24.86 17.38 27.08
CA THR A 377 25.57 18.68 27.14
C THR A 377 25.26 19.55 25.90
N ARG A 378 24.98 20.85 26.11
CA ARG A 378 24.83 21.92 25.10
C ARG A 378 26.21 22.47 24.69
N PRO A 379 26.36 23.15 23.52
CA PRO A 379 26.37 24.62 23.58
C PRO A 379 25.77 25.40 22.37
N THR A 380 25.57 26.67 22.69
CA THR A 380 25.13 27.94 22.06
C THR A 380 25.63 28.42 20.68
N GLY A 381 24.77 29.22 20.01
CA GLY A 381 25.09 30.41 19.16
C GLY A 381 25.04 30.19 17.63
N CYS A 382 24.70 31.12 16.72
CA CYS A 382 24.19 32.51 16.73
C CYS A 382 23.71 32.85 15.28
N PHE A 383 22.85 33.85 15.14
CA PHE A 383 22.07 34.28 13.95
C PHE A 383 22.81 34.51 12.62
N LYS A 384 22.06 34.39 11.50
CA LYS A 384 21.96 35.42 10.44
C LYS A 384 20.80 35.19 9.46
N THR A 385 19.93 36.20 9.37
CA THR A 385 18.86 36.36 8.38
C THR A 385 19.44 36.75 7.01
N ASN A 386 18.86 36.25 5.92
CA ASN A 386 18.95 36.94 4.63
C ASN A 386 17.66 36.78 3.83
N LYS A 387 16.95 37.90 3.66
CA LYS A 387 15.85 38.09 2.72
C LYS A 387 16.40 37.97 1.30
N ARG A 388 15.84 37.07 0.49
CA ARG A 388 15.91 37.17 -0.97
C ARG A 388 14.52 36.93 -1.56
N HIS A 389 13.89 38.02 -2.00
CA HIS A 389 12.84 37.97 -3.00
C HIS A 389 13.42 37.31 -4.26
N HIS A 390 12.73 36.30 -4.80
CA HIS A 390 12.97 35.83 -6.16
C HIS A 390 11.71 36.09 -6.99
N ALA A 391 11.95 36.53 -8.21
CA ALA A 391 10.99 37.14 -9.12
C ALA A 391 9.95 36.13 -9.63
N MET A 392 8.69 36.55 -9.70
CA MET A 392 7.66 35.86 -10.48
C MET A 392 7.96 36.05 -11.97
N TYR A 393 7.99 34.95 -12.73
CA TYR A 393 7.86 35.01 -14.18
C TYR A 393 6.38 35.27 -14.53
N PRO A 394 6.08 36.12 -15.53
CA PRO A 394 4.70 36.39 -15.91
C PRO A 394 4.05 35.14 -16.50
N PHE A 395 3.03 34.61 -15.82
CA PHE A 395 2.16 33.55 -16.31
C PHE A 395 0.86 34.17 -16.83
N HIS A 396 0.53 33.91 -18.10
CA HIS A 396 -0.74 34.31 -18.69
C HIS A 396 -1.74 33.16 -18.56
N GLU A 397 -2.77 33.36 -17.74
CA GLU A 397 -3.87 32.41 -17.54
C GLU A 397 -4.85 32.51 -18.72
N GLU A 398 -4.95 31.47 -19.55
CA GLU A 398 -5.98 31.40 -20.60
C GLU A 398 -7.32 31.02 -19.97
N ARG A 399 -8.21 32.02 -19.81
CA ARG A 399 -9.59 31.79 -19.36
C ARG A 399 -10.41 31.11 -20.45
N THR A 400 -10.76 29.85 -20.23
CA THR A 400 -11.76 29.15 -21.02
C THR A 400 -13.17 29.63 -20.63
N ARG A 401 -14.01 29.99 -21.62
CA ARG A 401 -15.44 30.25 -21.41
C ARG A 401 -16.26 29.09 -21.98
N ALA A 402 -17.17 28.56 -21.18
CA ALA A 402 -18.20 27.61 -21.60
C ALA A 402 -19.53 28.36 -21.80
N ASP A 403 -20.39 27.84 -22.68
CA ASP A 403 -21.75 28.35 -22.85
C ASP A 403 -22.73 27.76 -21.80
N ASP A 404 -23.97 28.24 -21.84
CA ASP A 404 -25.03 27.87 -20.89
C ASP A 404 -25.46 26.38 -20.99
N TYR A 405 -24.93 25.63 -21.95
CA TYR A 405 -25.17 24.19 -22.13
C TYR A 405 -23.93 23.34 -21.83
N GLY A 406 -22.82 23.96 -21.40
CA GLY A 406 -21.62 23.28 -20.93
C GLY A 406 -20.64 22.87 -22.04
N GLU A 407 -20.80 23.38 -23.25
CA GLU A 407 -19.80 23.17 -24.31
C GLU A 407 -18.69 24.22 -24.22
N ILE A 408 -17.43 23.76 -24.34
CA ILE A 408 -16.25 24.62 -24.29
C ILE A 408 -16.10 25.36 -25.63
N ILE A 409 -16.23 26.68 -25.62
CA ILE A 409 -16.05 27.51 -26.81
C ILE A 409 -14.55 27.63 -27.10
N ARG A 410 -14.04 26.84 -28.06
CA ARG A 410 -12.69 27.05 -28.61
C ARG A 410 -12.72 28.25 -29.57
N VAL A 411 -12.14 29.37 -29.16
CA VAL A 411 -11.94 30.54 -30.03
C VAL A 411 -10.90 30.19 -31.09
N GLY A 412 -11.34 29.83 -32.29
CA GLY A 412 -10.47 29.48 -33.41
C GLY A 412 -9.60 30.66 -33.84
N ARG A 413 -8.27 30.53 -33.70
CA ARG A 413 -7.31 31.36 -34.44
C ARG A 413 -7.26 30.86 -35.88
N ASN A 414 -7.83 31.64 -36.78
CA ASN A 414 -7.57 31.53 -38.22
C ASN A 414 -6.08 31.79 -38.48
N CYS A 415 -5.34 30.77 -38.90
CA CYS A 415 -4.08 30.94 -39.61
C CYS A 415 -4.13 30.17 -40.92
N VAL A 416 -4.28 30.93 -41.99
CA VAL A 416 -4.13 30.50 -43.39
C VAL A 416 -2.64 30.42 -43.71
N SER A 417 -2.20 29.31 -44.31
CA SER A 417 -1.01 29.23 -45.18
C SER A 417 -1.26 28.09 -46.16
N LYS A 418 -1.85 28.41 -47.33
CA LYS A 418 -1.19 28.50 -48.65
C LYS A 418 -0.35 27.27 -49.03
N LEU A 419 -0.77 26.70 -50.16
CA LEU A 419 -0.23 25.63 -51.02
C LEU A 419 1.27 25.32 -50.85
#